data_AF-A0A7J9H945-F1
#
_entry.id   AF-A0A7J9H945-F1
#
_cell.length_a   1.000
_cell.length_b   1.000
_cell.length_c   1.000
_cell.angle_alpha   90.00
_cell.angle_beta   90.00
_cell.angle_gamma   90.00
#
_symmetry.space_group_name_H-M   'P 1'
#
loop_
_entity.id
_entity.type
_entity.pdbx_description
1 polymer ?
#
loop_
_entity_poly.entity_id
_entity_poly.type
_entity_poly.pdbx_seq_one_letter_code
_entity_poly.pdbx_strand_id
1 'polypeptide(L)'
;MKRRILMVTDFAVYLVDPDTATLKRRIALAAVDKICLSELSDNFFAIIVPTEYDLLMASTRKTEIVTVLVDATKNASEYELEVDFSNRY
;
A
#
# COMPACT_ATOMS: atom_id res chain seq x y z
N MET A 1 -11.88 1.59 -12.15
CA MET A 1 -11.06 0.97 -11.08
C MET A 1 -11.77 -0.26 -10.56
N LYS A 2 -11.05 -1.38 -10.34
CA LYS A 2 -11.66 -2.59 -9.77
C LYS A 2 -11.59 -2.53 -8.25
N ARG A 3 -12.68 -2.90 -7.57
CA ARG A 3 -12.71 -3.00 -6.11
C ARG A 3 -11.82 -4.16 -5.66
N ARG A 4 -11.00 -3.91 -4.63
CA ARG A 4 -10.13 -4.91 -3.99
C ARG A 4 -10.26 -4.77 -2.48
N ILE A 5 -10.13 -5.89 -1.79
CA ILE A 5 -9.95 -5.90 -0.34
C ILE A 5 -8.45 -5.84 -0.10
N LEU A 6 -8.02 -4.81 0.63
CA LEU A 6 -6.64 -4.65 1.08
C LEU A 6 -6.51 -5.24 2.48
N MET A 7 -5.66 -6.24 2.65
CA MET A 7 -5.33 -6.81 3.96
C MET A 7 -3.85 -6.56 4.24
N VAL A 8 -3.55 -5.97 5.39
CA VAL A 8 -2.19 -5.74 5.86
C VAL A 8 -1.93 -6.69 7.01
N THR A 9 -0.81 -7.39 6.95
CA THR A 9 -0.31 -8.29 8.01
C THR A 9 1.06 -7.80 8.46
N ASP A 10 1.63 -8.46 9.47
CA ASP A 10 3.01 -8.28 9.93
C ASP A 10 4.07 -8.75 8.91
N PHE A 11 3.68 -9.47 7.86
CA PHE A 11 4.61 -9.99 6.85
C PHE A 11 4.43 -9.38 5.45
N ALA A 12 3.17 -9.21 5.02
CA ALA A 12 2.84 -8.81 3.65
C ALA A 12 1.50 -8.07 3.53
N VAL A 13 1.36 -7.37 2.42
CA VAL A 13 0.12 -6.79 1.92
C VAL A 13 -0.53 -7.75 0.94
N TYR A 14 -1.83 -8.00 1.10
CA TYR A 14 -2.61 -8.89 0.26
C TYR A 14 -3.74 -8.12 -0.42
N LEU A 15 -3.89 -8.33 -1.73
CA LEU A 15 -5.01 -7.83 -2.52
C LEU A 15 -5.93 -8.99 -2.87
N VAL A 16 -7.12 -8.99 -2.29
CA VAL A 16 -8.13 -10.02 -2.52
C VAL A 16 -9.23 -9.47 -3.41
N ASP A 17 -9.67 -10.28 -4.37
CA ASP A 17 -10.82 -9.98 -5.21
C ASP A 17 -12.11 -10.31 -4.44
N PRO A 18 -13.00 -9.34 -4.19
CA PRO A 18 -14.17 -9.53 -3.35
C PRO A 18 -15.21 -10.47 -3.95
N ASP A 19 -15.27 -10.57 -5.28
CA ASP A 19 -16.32 -11.32 -5.98
C ASP A 19 -15.98 -12.81 -6.04
N THR A 20 -14.68 -13.12 -6.15
CA THR A 20 -14.18 -14.49 -6.30
C THR A 20 -13.50 -15.03 -5.05
N ALA A 21 -13.31 -14.20 -4.01
CA ALA A 21 -12.49 -14.49 -2.83
C ALA A 21 -11.07 -14.99 -3.18
N THR A 22 -10.56 -14.64 -4.38
CA THR A 22 -9.24 -15.08 -4.83
C THR A 22 -8.17 -14.06 -4.45
N LEU A 23 -7.02 -14.56 -4.01
CA LEU A 23 -5.83 -13.74 -3.82
C LEU A 23 -5.31 -13.30 -5.19
N LYS A 24 -5.33 -11.99 -5.47
CA LYS A 24 -4.80 -11.42 -6.71
C LYS A 24 -3.34 -11.06 -6.61
N ARG A 25 -2.89 -10.61 -5.43
CA ARG A 25 -1.51 -10.21 -5.23
C ARG A 25 -1.11 -10.32 -3.77
N ARG A 26 0.14 -10.71 -3.53
CA ARG A 26 0.82 -10.67 -2.24
C ARG A 26 2.13 -9.91 -2.42
N ILE A 27 2.36 -8.90 -1.60
CA ILE A 27 3.56 -8.07 -1.63
C ILE A 27 4.19 -8.16 -0.25
N ALA A 28 5.41 -8.69 -0.15
CA ALA A 28 6.14 -8.69 1.11
C ALA A 28 6.39 -7.24 1.56
N LEU A 29 6.28 -6.96 2.86
CA LEU A 29 6.55 -5.60 3.37
C LEU A 29 7.99 -5.16 3.03
N ALA A 30 8.94 -6.09 3.07
CA ALA A 30 10.33 -5.84 2.68
C ALA A 30 10.54 -5.53 1.18
N ALA A 31 9.54 -5.77 0.33
CA ALA A 31 9.61 -5.44 -1.10
C ALA A 31 9.02 -4.05 -1.40
N VAL A 32 8.40 -3.40 -0.41
CA VAL A 32 7.86 -2.04 -0.54
C VAL A 32 9.00 -1.06 -0.29
N ASP A 33 9.26 -0.21 -1.27
CA ASP A 33 10.31 0.82 -1.19
C ASP A 33 9.78 2.07 -0.50
N LYS A 34 8.67 2.60 -1.02
CA LYS A 34 8.00 3.78 -0.48
C LYS A 34 6.51 3.79 -0.77
N ILE A 35 5.79 4.64 -0.04
CA ILE A 35 4.39 4.98 -0.30
C ILE A 35 4.33 6.40 -0.80
N CYS A 36 3.65 6.63 -1.93
CA CYS A 36 3.40 7.97 -2.44
C CYS A 36 1.95 8.39 -2.16
N LEU A 37 1.77 9.60 -1.67
CA LEU A 37 0.48 10.24 -1.45
C LEU A 37 0.32 11.45 -2.35
N SER A 38 -0.90 11.67 -2.82
CA SER A 38 -1.20 12.93 -3.50
C SER A 38 -1.16 14.08 -2.49
N GLU A 39 -0.63 15.22 -2.94
CA GLU A 39 -0.68 16.49 -2.19
C GLU A 39 -2.10 17.12 -2.23
N LEU A 40 -3.00 16.57 -3.05
CA LEU A 40 -4.38 17.02 -3.14
C LEU A 40 -5.24 16.37 -2.04
N SER A 41 -6.40 16.98 -1.77
CA SER A 41 -7.44 16.43 -0.91
C SER A 41 -8.23 15.28 -1.58
N ASP A 42 -7.54 14.46 -2.36
CA ASP A 42 -8.11 13.28 -2.99
C ASP A 42 -7.96 12.04 -2.10
N ASN A 43 -8.35 10.88 -2.61
CA ASN A 43 -8.30 9.62 -1.87
C ASN A 43 -7.23 8.66 -2.41
N PHE A 44 -6.27 9.16 -3.19
CA PHE A 44 -5.30 8.33 -3.89
C PHE A 44 -4.01 8.13 -3.10
N PHE A 45 -3.46 6.93 -3.24
CA PHE A 45 -2.13 6.58 -2.75
C PHE A 45 -1.52 5.51 -3.66
N ALA A 46 -0.20 5.50 -3.74
CA ALA A 46 0.56 4.51 -4.48
C ALA A 46 1.52 3.75 -3.57
N ILE A 47 1.68 2.45 -3.83
CA ILE A 47 2.68 1.60 -3.18
C ILE A 47 3.72 1.28 -4.24
N ILE A 48 4.96 1.71 -4.00
CA ILE A 48 6.08 1.52 -4.92
C ILE A 48 6.79 0.22 -4.57
N VAL A 49 6.90 -0.66 -5.57
CA VAL A 49 7.47 -2.01 -5.41
C VAL A 49 8.51 -2.23 -6.51
N PRO A 50 9.78 -1.90 -6.29
CA PRO A 50 10.81 -1.92 -7.34
C PRO A 50 11.04 -3.30 -7.98
N THR A 51 10.73 -4.36 -7.22
CA THR A 51 10.88 -5.73 -7.68
C THR A 51 9.77 -6.18 -8.63
N GLU A 52 8.67 -5.42 -8.71
CA GLU A 52 7.49 -5.74 -9.50
C GLU A 52 6.79 -4.47 -10.03
N TYR A 53 5.48 -4.51 -10.24
CA TYR A 53 4.67 -3.36 -10.65
C TYR A 53 4.15 -2.57 -9.45
N ASP A 54 4.06 -1.26 -9.58
CA ASP A 54 3.47 -0.41 -8.56
C ASP A 54 1.95 -0.61 -8.44
N LEU A 55 1.39 -0.20 -7.29
CA LEU A 55 -0.05 -0.22 -7.05
C LEU A 55 -0.58 1.19 -6.89
N LEU A 56 -1.53 1.59 -7.74
CA LEU A 56 -2.34 2.79 -7.51
C LEU A 56 -3.69 2.41 -6.92
N MET A 57 -4.02 2.96 -5.76
CA MET A 57 -5.21 2.64 -4.99
C MET A 57 -5.95 3.91 -4.60
N ALA A 58 -7.26 3.78 -4.37
CA ALA A 58 -8.12 4.85 -3.89
C ALA A 58 -8.93 4.37 -2.68
N SER A 59 -8.88 5.13 -1.58
CA SER A 59 -9.67 4.85 -0.38
C SER A 59 -9.94 6.13 0.41
N THR A 60 -11.16 6.27 0.94
CA THR A 60 -11.51 7.38 1.86
C THR A 60 -10.75 7.33 3.18
N ARG A 61 -10.12 6.19 3.48
CA ARG A 61 -9.30 5.96 4.68
C ARG A 61 -7.81 5.93 4.36
N LYS A 62 -7.36 6.72 3.37
CA LYS A 62 -5.95 6.70 2.91
C LYS A 62 -4.95 6.88 4.06
N THR A 63 -5.22 7.82 4.97
CA THR A 63 -4.34 8.11 6.10
C THR A 63 -4.22 6.92 7.05
N GLU A 64 -5.35 6.29 7.40
CA GLU A 64 -5.36 5.09 8.25
C GLU A 64 -4.56 3.96 7.62
N ILE A 65 -4.73 3.74 6.31
CA ILE A 65 -4.01 2.69 5.57
C ILE A 65 -2.50 2.93 5.59
N VAL A 66 -2.07 4.17 5.35
CA VAL A 66 -0.65 4.54 5.35
C VAL A 66 -0.05 4.36 6.72
N THR A 67 -0.72 4.83 7.78
CA THR A 67 -0.25 4.66 9.16
C THR A 67 -0.08 3.18 9.50
N VAL A 68 -1.07 2.33 9.17
CA VAL A 68 -0.98 0.88 9.41
C VAL A 68 0.18 0.24 8.64
N LEU A 69 0.45 0.68 7.40
CA LEU A 69 1.57 0.16 6.61
C LEU A 69 2.92 0.58 7.20
N VAL A 70 3.07 1.84 7.61
CA VAL A 70 4.29 2.34 8.26
C VAL A 70 4.53 1.59 9.56
N ASP A 71 3.50 1.42 10.39
CA ASP A 71 3.60 0.70 11.65
C ASP A 71 3.92 -0.79 11.43
N ALA A 72 3.28 -1.44 10.45
CA ALA A 72 3.54 -2.83 10.12
C ALA A 72 4.98 -3.04 9.64
N THR A 73 5.48 -2.17 8.76
CA THR A 73 6.87 -2.25 8.29
C THR A 73 7.86 -1.99 9.41
N LYS A 74 7.62 -0.97 10.25
CA LYS A 74 8.48 -0.67 11.41
C LYS A 74 8.54 -1.80 12.45
N ASN A 75 7.45 -2.55 12.60
CA ASN A 75 7.41 -3.71 13.48
C ASN A 75 8.06 -4.95 12.85
N ALA A 76 7.99 -5.09 11.52
CA ALA A 76 8.57 -6.20 10.79
C ALA A 76 10.10 -6.04 10.56
N SER A 77 10.57 -4.80 10.44
CA SER A 77 11.97 -4.44 10.28
C SER A 77 12.27 -3.11 10.97
N GLU A 78 13.50 -2.88 11.44
CA GLU A 78 13.94 -1.57 11.94
C GLU A 78 14.01 -0.49 10.82
N TYR A 79 13.46 -0.78 9.64
CA TYR A 79 13.41 0.11 8.50
C TYR A 79 12.17 0.99 8.58
N GLU A 80 12.37 2.31 8.49
CA GLU A 80 11.26 3.26 8.39
C GLU A 80 10.84 3.40 6.94
N LEU A 81 9.60 2.99 6.65
CA LEU A 81 9.01 3.11 5.33
C LEU A 81 8.85 4.59 4.95
N GLU A 82 9.43 5.00 3.83
CA GLU A 82 9.33 6.36 3.33
C GLU A 82 7.91 6.66 2.85
N VAL A 83 7.35 7.78 3.30
CA VAL A 83 6.07 8.32 2.84
C VAL A 83 6.34 9.64 2.13
N ASP A 84 6.20 9.63 0.81
CA ASP A 84 6.43 10.78 -0.06
C ASP A 84 5.10 11.43 -0.47
N PHE A 85 5.03 12.74 -0.44
CA PHE A 85 3.88 13.50 -0.95
C PHE A 85 4.28 14.14 -2.27
N SER A 86 3.71 13.65 -3.37
CA SER A 86 4.01 14.20 -4.69
C SER A 86 2.90 13.85 -5.68
N ASN A 87 2.58 14.86 -6.49
CA ASN A 87 1.65 14.74 -7.62
C ASN A 87 2.37 14.48 -8.96
N ARG A 88 3.68 14.22 -8.92
CA ARG A 88 4.54 14.07 -10.10
C ARG A 88 4.97 12.62 -10.26
N TYR A 89 4.08 11.75 -10.73
CA TYR A 89 4.40 10.36 -11.07
C TYR A 89 3.52 9.86 -12.23
#